data_AF-A0A832GWF8-F1
#
_entry.id   AF-A0A832GWF8-F1
#
_cell.length_a   1.000
_cell.length_b   1.000
_cell.length_c   1.000
_cell.angle_alpha   90.00
_cell.angle_beta   90.00
_cell.angle_gamma   90.00
#
_symmetry.space_group_name_H-M   'P 1'
#
loop_
_entity.id
_entity.type
_entity.pdbx_description
1 polymer ?
#
loop_
_entity_poly.entity_id
_entity_poly.type
_entity_poly.pdbx_seq_one_letter_code
_entity_poly.pdbx_strand_id
1 'polypeptide(L)'
;MHAVTTTGYPPREQRLVWEDVPLELLSLNGVVAGGEPHLHAVVSDARGAYGGHVEKGCRVLYFAEIVAAELRDLKLARVRDERGILRLKQIKRV
;
A
#
# COMPACT_ATOMS: atom_id res chain seq x y z
N MET A 1 3.95 4.40 7.41
CA MET A 1 2.68 4.27 6.65
C MET A 1 2.08 5.65 6.47
N HIS A 2 1.09 5.84 5.61
CA HIS A 2 0.31 7.09 5.60
C HIS A 2 -1.19 6.83 5.53
N ALA A 3 -1.97 7.82 5.99
CA ALA A 3 -3.41 7.88 5.82
C ALA A 3 -3.79 9.17 5.08
N VAL A 4 -4.82 9.11 4.25
CA VAL A 4 -5.39 10.30 3.60
C VAL A 4 -6.36 10.96 4.57
N THR A 5 -6.19 12.26 4.82
CA THR A 5 -6.94 13.02 5.82
C THR A 5 -7.96 13.99 5.24
N THR A 6 -8.13 13.97 3.92
CA THR A 6 -9.04 14.86 3.18
C THR A 6 -10.01 14.07 2.32
N THR A 7 -11.22 14.60 2.14
CA THR A 7 -12.24 14.06 1.22
C THR A 7 -12.20 14.70 -0.17
N GLY A 8 -11.34 15.70 -0.38
CA GLY A 8 -11.20 16.46 -1.63
C GLY A 8 -9.83 16.31 -2.31
N TYR A 9 -9.64 17.06 -3.39
CA TYR A 9 -8.39 17.11 -4.16
C TYR A 9 -7.66 18.46 -3.94
N PRO A 10 -6.32 18.47 -3.86
CA PRO A 10 -5.42 17.31 -3.79
C PRO A 10 -5.52 16.60 -2.43
N PRO A 11 -5.20 15.30 -2.35
CA PRO A 11 -5.20 14.58 -1.08
C PRO A 11 -4.12 15.15 -0.15
N ARG A 12 -4.43 15.28 1.14
CA ARG A 12 -3.40 15.45 2.17
C ARG A 12 -3.13 14.12 2.84
N GLU A 13 -1.86 13.82 3.00
CA GLU A 13 -1.38 12.59 3.61
C GLU A 13 -0.79 12.90 4.99
N GLN A 14 -1.18 12.13 5.98
CA GLN A 14 -0.54 12.12 7.29
C GLN A 14 0.37 10.90 7.38
N ARG A 15 1.67 11.13 7.59
CA ARG A 15 2.61 10.07 7.88
C ARG A 15 2.40 9.55 9.30
N LEU A 16 2.27 8.24 9.40
CA LEU A 16 2.21 7.49 10.64
C LEU A 16 3.57 6.79 10.81
N VAL A 17 4.26 7.16 11.89
CA VAL A 17 5.62 6.69 12.23
C VAL A 17 5.58 6.13 13.64
N TRP A 18 6.22 4.98 13.80
CA TRP A 18 6.42 4.32 15.08
C TRP A 18 7.91 4.01 15.22
N GLU A 19 8.56 4.69 16.16
CA GLU A 19 9.98 4.48 16.48
C GLU A 19 10.06 3.53 17.67
N ASP A 20 10.77 2.43 17.49
CA ASP A 20 10.98 1.39 18.50
C ASP A 20 9.69 0.84 19.14
N VAL A 21 8.59 0.81 18.36
CA VAL A 21 7.33 0.16 18.77
C VAL A 21 7.17 -1.15 18.01
N PRO A 22 6.98 -2.28 18.71
CA PRO A 22 6.63 -3.53 18.07
C PRO A 22 5.20 -3.46 17.54
N LEU A 23 5.01 -3.84 16.28
CA LEU A 23 3.73 -3.83 15.60
C LEU A 23 3.45 -5.22 15.02
N GLU A 24 2.27 -5.76 15.33
CA GLU A 24 1.78 -7.01 14.75
C GLU A 24 1.19 -6.73 13.36
N LEU A 25 1.61 -7.48 12.34
CA LEU A 25 1.04 -7.38 10.99
C LEU A 25 -0.26 -8.19 10.94
N LEU A 26 -1.41 -7.52 11.00
CA LEU A 26 -2.72 -8.19 11.01
C LEU A 26 -3.24 -8.49 9.60
N SER A 27 -2.97 -7.60 8.65
CA SER A 27 -3.28 -7.84 7.24
C SER A 27 -2.37 -7.02 6.33
N LEU A 28 -2.12 -7.57 5.15
CA LEU A 28 -1.45 -6.88 4.04
C LEU A 28 -2.24 -7.17 2.78
N ASN A 29 -2.72 -6.11 2.13
CA ASN A 29 -3.55 -6.21 0.93
C ASN A 29 -3.03 -5.27 -0.13
N GLY A 30 -3.04 -5.70 -1.39
CA GLY A 30 -2.74 -4.78 -2.49
C GLY A 30 -2.33 -5.48 -3.77
N VAL A 31 -1.82 -4.67 -4.71
CA VAL A 31 -1.50 -5.11 -6.07
C VAL A 31 -0.13 -4.58 -6.47
N VAL A 32 0.73 -5.49 -6.94
CA VAL A 32 1.94 -5.16 -7.68
C VAL A 32 1.59 -5.09 -9.17
N ALA A 33 1.75 -3.91 -9.78
CA ALA A 33 1.41 -3.67 -11.17
C ALA A 33 2.49 -2.85 -11.85
N GLY A 34 2.98 -3.30 -13.01
CA GLY A 34 4.10 -2.66 -13.71
C GLY A 34 5.39 -2.60 -12.90
N GLY A 35 5.60 -3.53 -11.97
CA GLY A 35 6.73 -3.52 -11.01
C GLY A 35 6.50 -2.67 -9.76
N GLU A 36 5.41 -1.91 -9.69
CA GLU A 36 5.14 -0.98 -8.59
C GLU A 36 4.09 -1.54 -7.62
N PRO A 37 4.42 -1.71 -6.32
CA PRO A 37 3.45 -2.10 -5.31
C PRO A 37 2.51 -0.93 -4.95
N HIS A 38 1.24 -1.24 -4.71
CA HIS A 38 0.36 -0.38 -3.90
C HIS A 38 -0.26 -1.29 -2.86
N LEU A 39 0.27 -1.21 -1.66
CA LEU A 39 -0.09 -2.07 -0.54
C LEU A 39 -0.66 -1.21 0.59
N HIS A 40 -1.73 -1.70 1.19
CA HIS A 40 -2.27 -1.20 2.44
C HIS A 40 -2.10 -2.29 3.48
N ALA A 41 -1.79 -1.90 4.71
CA ALA A 41 -1.67 -2.82 5.82
C ALA A 41 -2.54 -2.36 6.98
N VAL A 42 -2.92 -3.33 7.81
CA VAL A 42 -3.39 -3.08 9.17
C VAL A 42 -2.36 -3.68 10.10
N VAL A 43 -1.88 -2.84 11.02
CA VAL A 43 -0.93 -3.22 12.07
C VAL A 43 -1.52 -2.91 13.44
N SER A 44 -1.07 -3.57 14.50
CA SER A 44 -1.57 -3.27 15.85
C SER A 44 -0.48 -3.31 16.91
N ASP A 45 -0.70 -2.55 17.98
CA ASP A 45 -0.02 -2.69 19.27
C ASP A 45 -1.06 -2.86 20.39
N ALA A 46 -0.61 -2.80 21.65
CA ALA A 46 -1.48 -2.94 22.82
C ALA A 46 -2.57 -1.85 22.95
N ARG A 47 -2.45 -0.73 22.22
CA ARG A 47 -3.40 0.39 22.25
C ARG A 47 -4.47 0.28 21.17
N GLY A 48 -4.20 -0.45 20.08
CA GLY A 48 -5.18 -0.68 19.04
C GLY A 48 -4.58 -1.00 17.68
N ALA A 49 -5.45 -0.95 16.66
CA ALA A 49 -5.10 -1.20 15.27
C ALA A 49 -5.00 0.11 14.47
N TYR A 50 -4.05 0.13 13.54
CA TYR A 50 -3.71 1.26 12.68
C TYR A 50 -3.68 0.78 11.24
N GLY A 51 -4.34 1.52 10.35
CA GLY A 51 -4.44 1.20 8.94
C GLY A 51 -3.89 2.31 8.05
N GLY A 52 -3.36 1.94 6.89
CA GLY A 52 -2.91 2.92 5.90
C GLY A 52 -2.10 2.32 4.77
N HIS A 53 -1.65 3.21 3.88
CA HIS A 53 -0.74 2.88 2.80
C HIS A 53 0.65 2.52 3.35
N VAL A 54 1.21 1.41 2.88
CA VAL A 54 2.56 0.97 3.23
C VAL A 54 3.57 1.87 2.52
N GLU A 55 4.51 2.41 3.27
CA GLU A 55 5.52 3.34 2.77
C GLU A 55 6.90 2.70 2.76
N LYS A 56 7.80 3.25 1.92
CA LYS A 56 9.22 2.89 2.00
C LYS A 56 9.73 3.19 3.42
N GLY A 57 10.50 2.25 3.98
CA GLY A 57 11.02 2.34 5.34
C GLY A 57 10.22 1.55 6.39
N CYS A 58 9.06 0.99 6.05
CA CYS A 58 8.44 -0.07 6.86
C CYS A 58 9.38 -1.29 6.88
N ARG A 59 9.86 -1.68 8.08
CA ARG A 59 10.82 -2.78 8.27
C ARG A 59 10.13 -3.95 8.95
N VAL A 60 10.41 -5.16 8.49
CA VAL A 60 10.04 -6.39 9.18
C VAL A 60 10.91 -6.49 10.44
N LEU A 61 10.29 -6.68 11.60
CA LEU A 61 11.01 -6.81 12.87
C LEU A 61 11.68 -8.20 12.98
N TYR A 62 10.89 -9.27 12.91
CA TYR A 62 11.38 -10.65 13.02
C TYR A 62 11.14 -11.45 11.73
N PHE A 63 9.88 -11.58 11.31
CA PHE A 63 9.51 -12.22 10.06
C PHE A 63 8.16 -11.68 9.57
N ALA A 64 7.86 -11.88 8.29
CA ALA A 64 6.56 -11.60 7.69
C ALA A 64 6.27 -12.69 6.66
N GLU A 65 5.14 -13.37 6.82
CA GLU A 65 4.68 -14.39 5.87
C GLU A 65 3.75 -13.72 4.87
N ILE A 66 4.15 -13.73 3.59
CA ILE A 66 3.41 -13.06 2.52
C ILE A 66 3.17 -14.07 1.40
N VAL A 67 1.90 -14.28 1.06
CA VAL A 67 1.49 -15.05 -0.11
C VAL A 67 1.16 -14.08 -1.24
N ALA A 68 1.74 -14.31 -2.42
CA ALA A 68 1.43 -13.56 -3.62
C ALA A 68 1.00 -14.51 -4.75
N ALA A 69 -0.04 -14.13 -5.49
CA ALA A 69 -0.52 -14.86 -6.66
C ALA A 69 -0.30 -14.02 -7.92
N GLU A 70 0.38 -14.61 -8.90
CA GLU A 70 0.61 -13.97 -10.20
C GLU A 70 -0.55 -14.23 -11.16
N LEU A 71 -1.00 -13.17 -11.87
CA LEU A 71 -2.00 -13.26 -12.94
C LEU A 71 -1.31 -13.14 -14.31
N ARG A 72 -0.86 -14.26 -14.88
CA ARG A 72 0.04 -14.32 -16.05
C ARG A 72 -0.46 -13.61 -17.32
N ASP A 73 -1.77 -13.63 -17.56
CA ASP A 73 -2.37 -13.03 -18.77
C ASP A 73 -2.97 -11.65 -18.52
N LEU A 74 -2.74 -11.09 -17.33
CA LEU A 74 -3.23 -9.77 -16.96
C LEU A 74 -2.06 -8.79 -16.75
N LYS A 75 -1.72 -8.04 -17.81
CA LYS A 75 -0.75 -6.95 -17.72
C LYS A 75 -1.44 -5.69 -17.17
N LEU A 76 -1.08 -5.31 -15.95
CA LEU A 76 -1.57 -4.10 -15.29
C LEU A 76 -0.45 -3.08 -15.12
N ALA A 77 -0.78 -1.80 -15.28
CA ALA A 77 0.06 -0.67 -14.93
C ALA A 77 -0.79 0.47 -14.37
N ARG A 78 -0.17 1.43 -13.71
CA ARG A 78 -0.85 2.65 -13.25
C ARG A 78 -0.67 3.77 -14.26
N VAL A 79 -1.77 4.33 -14.73
CA VAL A 79 -1.80 5.42 -15.71
C VAL A 79 -2.50 6.62 -15.08
N ARG A 80 -1.96 7.83 -15.24
CA ARG A 80 -2.61 9.05 -14.77
C ARG A 80 -3.92 9.26 -15.54
N ASP A 81 -4.98 9.59 -14.81
CA ASP A 81 -6.24 10.07 -15.40
C ASP A 81 -6.20 11.59 -15.66
N GLU A 82 -7.31 12.14 -16.14
CA GLU A 82 -7.50 13.58 -16.39
C GLU A 82 -7.31 14.46 -15.14
N ARG A 83 -7.42 13.86 -13.94
CA ARG A 83 -7.19 14.52 -12.64
C ARG A 83 -5.78 14.30 -12.11
N GLY A 84 -4.91 13.67 -12.91
CA GLY A 84 -3.53 13.34 -12.52
C GLY A 84 -3.40 12.15 -11.57
N ILE A 85 -4.49 11.42 -11.27
CA ILE A 85 -4.52 10.31 -10.31
C ILE A 85 -4.04 9.04 -11.01
N LEU A 86 -3.10 8.32 -10.39
CA LEU A 86 -2.63 7.03 -10.87
C LEU A 86 -3.70 5.95 -10.64
N ARG A 87 -4.37 5.52 -11.71
CA ARG A 87 -5.35 4.42 -11.67
C ARG A 87 -4.78 3.15 -12.27
N LEU A 88 -5.14 2.02 -11.67
CA LEU A 88 -4.82 0.70 -12.21
C LEU A 88 -5.57 0.48 -13.52
N LYS A 89 -4.85 0.15 -14.59
CA LYS A 89 -5.41 -0.14 -15.91
C LYS A 89 -4.74 -1.37 -16.51
N GLN A 90 -5.51 -2.13 -17.28
CA GLN A 90 -4.96 -3.15 -18.15
C GLN A 90 -4.30 -2.48 -19.36
N ILE A 91 -3.09 -2.94 -19.68
CA ILE A 91 -2.32 -2.46 -20.83
C ILE A 91 -2.14 -3.57 -21.85
N LYS A 92 -2.10 -3.22 -23.14
CA LYS A 92 -1.89 -4.20 -24.22
C LYS A 92 -0.46 -4.75 -24.15
N ARG A 93 -0.28 -6.03 -24.54
CA ARG A 93 1.05 -6.55 -24.87
C ARG A 93 1.53 -5.77 -26.10
N VAL A 94 2.62 -5.00 -25.94
CA VAL A 94 3.45 -4.52 -27.07
C VAL A 94 4.24 -5.71 -27.58
#